data_AF-A0A5K1A1Q6-F1
#
_entry.id   AF-A0A5K1A1Q6-F1
#
_cell.length_a   1.000
_cell.length_b   1.000
_cell.length_c   1.000
_cell.angle_alpha   90.00
_cell.angle_beta   90.00
_cell.angle_gamma   90.00
#
_symmetry.space_group_name_H-M   'P 1'
#
loop_
_entity.id
_entity.type
_entity.pdbx_description
1 polymer ?
#
loop_
_entity_poly.entity_id
_entity_poly.type
_entity_poly.pdbx_seq_one_letter_code
_entity_poly.pdbx_strand_id
1 'polypeptide(L)'
;APFYVATNLTKMEPSFFTPSADGYADWCMSWIGQEAVCTPYWTHSIRWFAVRLLPDVLLEWLALRHFLLKRQKGIMYEHSKHL
;
A
#
# COMPACT_ATOMS: atom_id res chain seq x y z
N ALA A 1 7.60 -4.93 3.48
CA ALA A 1 6.15 -5.17 3.61
C ALA A 1 5.48 -4.71 2.31
N PRO A 2 4.38 -5.34 1.87
CA PRO A 2 3.71 -4.92 0.65
C PRO A 2 3.08 -3.53 0.81
N PHE A 3 3.14 -2.72 -0.25
CA PHE A 3 2.45 -1.44 -0.30
C PHE A 3 1.06 -1.61 -0.94
N TYR A 4 0.38 -0.52 -1.28
CA TYR A 4 -0.97 -0.55 -1.83
C TYR A 4 -1.09 -1.44 -3.09
N VAL A 5 -2.17 -2.23 -3.12
CA VAL A 5 -2.60 -3.08 -4.23
C VAL A 5 -3.97 -2.58 -4.72
N ALA A 6 -4.18 -2.58 -6.03
CA ALA A 6 -5.44 -2.21 -6.65
C ALA A 6 -6.42 -3.38 -6.47
N THR A 7 -7.36 -3.18 -5.56
CA THR A 7 -8.41 -4.15 -5.22
C THR A 7 -9.76 -3.44 -5.19
N ASN A 8 -10.84 -4.21 -5.29
CA ASN A 8 -12.21 -3.67 -5.16
C ASN A 8 -12.43 -2.98 -3.80
N LEU A 9 -11.69 -3.39 -2.75
CA LEU A 9 -11.73 -2.77 -1.42
C LEU A 9 -11.05 -1.40 -1.41
N THR A 10 -9.91 -1.28 -2.09
CA THR A 10 -9.11 -0.04 -2.09
C THR A 10 -9.66 1.01 -3.05
N LYS A 11 -10.51 0.61 -4.02
CA LYS A 11 -11.02 1.49 -5.10
C LYS A 11 -9.89 2.25 -5.81
N MET A 12 -8.74 1.60 -5.96
CA MET A 12 -7.58 2.15 -6.64
C MET A 12 -7.46 1.52 -8.02
N GLU A 13 -7.06 2.34 -8.99
CA GLU A 13 -6.70 1.85 -10.31
C GLU A 13 -5.30 1.23 -10.30
N PRO A 14 -5.07 0.14 -11.06
CA PRO A 14 -3.75 -0.44 -11.20
C PRO A 14 -2.79 0.56 -11.86
N SER A 15 -1.56 0.61 -11.36
CA SER A 15 -0.50 1.50 -11.85
C SER A 15 0.87 0.87 -11.63
N PHE A 16 1.93 1.55 -12.08
CA PHE A 16 3.31 1.06 -11.97
C PHE A 16 3.74 0.67 -10.53
N PHE A 17 3.23 1.37 -9.52
CA PHE A 17 3.55 1.08 -8.11
C PHE A 17 2.39 0.49 -7.31
N THR A 18 1.30 0.17 -7.98
CA THR A 18 0.08 -0.38 -7.40
C THR A 18 -0.37 -1.53 -8.31
N PRO A 19 0.12 -2.77 -8.07
CA PRO A 19 -0.24 -3.90 -8.90
C PRO A 19 -1.75 -4.16 -8.83
N SER A 20 -2.33 -4.77 -9.86
CA SER A 20 -3.68 -5.35 -9.76
C SER A 20 -3.69 -6.50 -8.76
N ALA A 21 -4.87 -6.80 -8.21
CA ALA A 21 -5.04 -7.93 -7.29
C ALA A 21 -4.52 -9.25 -7.89
N ASP A 22 -4.93 -9.57 -9.12
CA ASP A 22 -4.54 -10.81 -9.81
C ASP A 22 -3.03 -10.83 -10.10
N GLY A 23 -2.47 -9.70 -10.55
CA GLY A 23 -1.04 -9.59 -10.78
C GLY A 23 -0.25 -9.77 -9.49
N TYR A 24 -0.68 -9.13 -8.40
CA TYR A 24 -0.03 -9.33 -7.11
C TYR A 24 -0.11 -10.78 -6.63
N ALA A 25 -1.25 -11.46 -6.84
CA ALA A 25 -1.42 -12.88 -6.49
C ALA A 25 -0.49 -13.80 -7.30
N ASP A 26 -0.36 -13.58 -8.61
CA ASP A 26 0.52 -14.36 -9.49
C ASP A 26 2.01 -14.26 -9.07
N TRP A 27 2.45 -13.03 -8.74
CA TRP A 27 3.78 -12.80 -8.19
C TRP A 27 3.97 -13.47 -6.81
N CYS A 28 2.94 -13.48 -5.95
CA CYS A 28 2.99 -14.20 -4.68
C CYS A 28 3.15 -15.71 -4.90
N MET A 29 2.39 -16.29 -5.83
CA MET A 29 2.43 -17.72 -6.14
C MET A 29 3.82 -18.14 -6.66
N SER A 30 4.43 -17.30 -7.49
CA SER A 30 5.79 -17.52 -7.99
C SER A 30 6.87 -17.43 -6.90
N TRP A 31 6.57 -16.80 -5.77
CA TRP A 31 7.49 -16.62 -4.64
C TRP A 31 7.42 -17.75 -3.59
N ILE A 32 6.49 -18.70 -3.75
CA ILE A 32 6.34 -19.84 -2.84
C ILE A 32 7.63 -20.68 -2.86
N GLY A 33 8.25 -20.87 -1.69
CA GLY A 33 9.50 -21.63 -1.53
C GLY A 33 10.78 -20.78 -1.41
N GLN A 34 10.68 -19.45 -1.48
CA GLN A 34 11.80 -18.53 -1.23
C GLN A 34 11.81 -18.05 0.23
N GLU A 35 12.99 -18.00 0.88
CA GLU A 35 13.14 -17.36 2.21
C GLU A 35 13.46 -15.85 2.13
N ALA A 36 13.20 -15.17 3.26
CA ALA A 36 13.32 -13.73 3.56
C ALA A 36 12.24 -12.80 2.97
N VAL A 37 11.72 -11.94 3.87
CA VAL A 37 10.78 -10.82 3.69
C VAL A 37 9.96 -10.86 2.39
N CYS A 38 8.74 -11.36 2.48
CA CYS A 38 7.79 -11.47 1.38
C CYS A 38 7.45 -10.08 0.78
N THR A 39 8.20 -9.64 -0.22
CA THR A 39 7.89 -8.52 -1.12
C THR A 39 7.87 -9.06 -2.55
N PRO A 40 6.86 -9.87 -2.90
CA PRO A 40 6.82 -10.59 -4.17
C PRO A 40 6.73 -9.67 -5.39
N TYR A 41 6.37 -8.40 -5.18
CA TYR A 41 6.33 -7.40 -6.23
C TYR A 41 7.58 -6.49 -6.20
N TRP A 42 8.40 -6.56 -7.23
CA TRP A 42 9.71 -5.90 -7.26
C TRP A 42 9.66 -4.36 -7.15
N THR A 43 8.60 -3.70 -7.65
CA THR A 43 8.48 -2.23 -7.52
C THR A 43 8.20 -1.79 -6.08
N HIS A 44 7.61 -2.67 -5.26
CA HIS A 44 7.53 -2.45 -3.82
C HIS A 44 8.91 -2.47 -3.17
N SER A 45 9.86 -3.26 -3.67
CA SER A 45 11.25 -3.24 -3.19
C SER A 45 11.93 -1.91 -3.48
N ILE A 46 11.68 -1.28 -4.63
CA ILE A 46 12.18 0.08 -4.94
C ILE A 46 11.61 1.10 -3.96
N ARG A 47 10.30 1.06 -3.73
CA ARG A 47 9.66 1.96 -2.77
C ARG A 47 10.18 1.72 -1.35
N TRP A 48 10.40 0.46 -0.97
CA TRP A 48 10.98 0.10 0.32
C TRP A 48 12.41 0.60 0.47
N PHE A 49 13.22 0.52 -0.59
CA PHE A 49 14.56 1.09 -0.61
C PHE A 49 14.52 2.61 -0.42
N ALA A 50 13.64 3.32 -1.13
CA ALA A 50 13.47 4.76 -0.95
C ALA A 50 13.04 5.10 0.49
N VAL A 51 12.10 4.35 1.07
CA VAL A 51 11.63 4.52 2.45
C VAL A 51 12.77 4.32 3.46
N ARG A 52 13.66 3.35 3.24
CA ARG A 52 14.83 3.11 4.10
C ARG A 52 15.85 4.24 4.13
N LEU A 53 15.78 5.18 3.18
CA LEU A 53 16.67 6.36 3.18
C LEU A 53 16.15 7.48 4.09
N LEU A 54 14.89 7.43 4.53
CA LEU A 54 14.33 8.40 5.47
C LEU A 54 14.56 7.96 6.92
N PRO A 55 14.72 8.90 7.88
CA PRO A 55 14.70 8.59 9.29
C PRO A 55 13.36 7.97 9.73
N ASP A 56 13.40 6.94 10.57
CA ASP A 56 12.20 6.21 11.02
C ASP A 56 11.12 7.12 11.63
N VAL A 57 11.54 8.08 12.47
CA VAL A 57 10.63 9.04 13.11
C VAL A 57 9.83 9.86 12.09
N LEU A 58 10.47 10.24 10.98
CA LEU A 58 9.80 11.01 9.92
C LEU A 58 8.82 10.12 9.14
N LEU A 59 9.21 8.88 8.85
CA LEU A 59 8.35 7.91 8.16
C LEU A 59 7.10 7.61 8.98
N GLU A 60 7.25 7.33 10.26
CA GLU A 60 6.14 7.04 11.18
C GLU A 60 5.18 8.23 11.29
N TRP A 61 5.72 9.45 11.42
CA TRP A 61 4.91 10.67 11.47
C TRP A 61 4.13 10.89 10.17
N LEU A 62 4.76 10.71 9.01
CA LEU A 62 4.11 10.82 7.70
C LEU A 62 3.01 9.76 7.53
N ALA A 63 3.29 8.51 7.91
CA ALA A 63 2.34 7.41 7.85
C ALA A 63 1.12 7.70 8.74
N LEU A 64 1.34 8.08 10.00
CA LEU A 64 0.27 8.44 10.94
C LEU A 64 -0.59 9.57 10.38
N ARG A 65 0.03 10.66 9.92
CA ARG A 65 -0.68 11.79 9.33
C ARG A 65 -1.51 11.38 8.11
N HIS A 66 -0.96 10.54 7.24
CA HIS A 66 -1.67 10.05 6.06
C HIS A 66 -2.94 9.26 6.44
N PHE A 67 -2.85 8.34 7.41
CA PHE A 67 -4.00 7.55 7.86
C PHE A 67 -5.05 8.39 8.58
N LEU A 68 -4.64 9.38 9.39
CA LEU A 68 -5.57 10.30 10.04
C LEU A 68 -6.36 11.12 9.01
N LEU A 69 -5.71 11.62 7.97
CA LEU A 69 -6.38 12.37 6.89
C LEU A 69 -7.37 11.50 6.12
N LYS A 70 -7.00 10.25 5.80
CA LYS A 70 -7.93 9.31 5.15
C LYS A 70 -9.14 8.99 6.02
N ARG A 71 -8.93 8.79 7.33
CA ARG A 71 -10.02 8.56 8.29
C ARG A 71 -10.97 9.75 8.35
N GLN A 72 -10.45 10.97 8.47
CA GLN A 72 -11.26 12.18 8.48
C GLN A 72 -12.12 12.31 7.21
N LYS A 73 -11.50 12.10 6.04
CA LYS A 73 -12.23 12.10 4.76
C LYS A 73 -13.31 11.02 4.69
N GLY A 74 -13.06 9.83 5.22
CA GLY A 74 -14.03 8.74 5.31
C GLY A 74 -15.25 9.13 6.15
N ILE A 75 -15.03 9.68 7.34
CA ILE A 75 -16.10 10.15 8.24
C ILE A 75 -16.92 11.26 7.58
N MET A 76 -16.25 12.24 6.94
CA MET A 76 -16.94 13.32 6.22
C MET A 76 -17.77 12.80 5.05
N TYR A 77 -17.25 11.82 4.31
CA TYR A 77 -17.96 11.19 3.20
C TYR A 77 -19.20 10.42 3.70
N GLU A 78 -19.11 9.71 4.82
CA GLU A 78 -20.28 9.05 5.43
C GLU A 78 -21.32 10.07 5.91
N HIS A 79 -20.90 11.13 6.63
CA HIS A 79 -21.82 12.18 7.06
C HIS A 79 -22.55 12.85 5.89
N SER A 80 -21.85 13.10 4.77
CA SER A 80 -22.43 13.69 3.56
C SER A 80 -23.44 12.79 2.84
N LYS A 81 -23.46 11.47 3.07
CA LYS A 81 -24.46 10.57 2.44
C LYS A 81 -25.82 10.61 3.11
N HIS A 82 -25.87 11.06 4.37
CA HIS A 82 -27.09 11.07 5.18
C HIS A 82 -27.80 12.43 5.18
N LEU A 83 -27.23 13.43 4.49
CA LEU A 83 -27.82 14.73 4.21
C LEU A 83 -28.46 14.72 2.82
#